data_AF-A0A5P8NCQ8-F1
#
_entry.id   AF-A0A5P8NCQ8-F1
#
_cell.length_a   1.000
_cell.length_b   1.000
_cell.length_c   1.000
_cell.angle_alpha   90.00
_cell.angle_beta   90.00
_cell.angle_gamma   90.00
#
_symmetry.space_group_name_H-M   'P 1'
#
loop_
_entity.id
_entity.type
_entity.pdbx_description
1 polymer ?
#
loop_
_entity_poly.entity_id
_entity_poly.type
_entity_poly.pdbx_seq_one_letter_code
_entity_poly.pdbx_strand_id
1 'polypeptide(L)'
;MSKKETNSKIIGNAISAYPMIFVSILFVFSKNNKYLEGSFIKNHAKAAFIIHLGFLFTYITFVSNGLFSSFVFQGIALNTIIAASLFLFLLGVLIFGAYKAKNGLPFHIGEIVNITKKEKIVSLNGDITFDEKGKLTIILSYVPFIGFLNFAKYKNSSTIQNSTKLNLIITSIIMLLYIFGYANLGNFLGLLYIIFVVFIGINLFSTGELFSINITKLYSPEEKHSLFIALKRYLRSYFTSSSLNSISIFIKEVTETQKQEEVKNEKSLAALKDTKLPKTLIYIPFINIIFLFIKKSKYSFHIKNGFIITLLFTLTLLASKFQFIPYHSSILFLIPISYGLGYLKNRLAYKMPFIYDIYHLISLGFLRTRSFNKTYNVEKNIHLKVGETKK
;
A
#
# COMPACT_ATOMS: atom_id res chain seq x y z
N MET A 1 9.22 16.77 -57.02
CA MET A 1 9.32 16.92 -55.55
C MET A 1 9.94 15.66 -54.97
N SER A 2 10.98 15.74 -54.14
CA SER A 2 11.69 14.54 -53.67
C SER A 2 10.88 13.76 -52.62
N LYS A 3 11.12 12.45 -52.49
CA LYS A 3 10.49 11.59 -51.46
C LYS A 3 10.76 12.11 -50.03
N LYS A 4 11.94 12.72 -49.82
CA LYS A 4 12.36 13.35 -48.57
C LYS A 4 11.54 14.61 -48.24
N GLU A 5 11.28 15.44 -49.25
CA GLU A 5 10.49 16.67 -49.10
C GLU A 5 9.00 16.38 -48.84
N THR A 6 8.48 15.32 -49.46
CA THR A 6 7.12 14.83 -49.25
C THR A 6 6.92 14.32 -47.81
N ASN A 7 7.86 13.53 -47.29
CA ASN A 7 7.82 13.03 -45.91
C ASN A 7 7.95 14.16 -44.88
N SER A 8 8.78 15.16 -45.14
CA SER A 8 8.94 16.33 -44.26
C SER A 8 7.64 17.11 -44.11
N LYS A 9 6.92 17.36 -45.23
CA LYS A 9 5.62 18.05 -45.21
C LYS A 9 4.53 17.25 -44.49
N ILE A 10 4.51 15.92 -44.65
CA ILE A 10 3.59 15.01 -43.95
C ILE A 10 3.81 15.05 -42.43
N ILE A 11 5.06 15.01 -41.98
CA ILE A 11 5.43 15.11 -40.56
C ILE A 11 5.09 16.49 -40.00
N GLY A 12 5.42 17.57 -40.73
CA GLY A 12 5.10 18.94 -40.33
C GLY A 12 3.59 19.15 -40.12
N ASN A 13 2.77 18.60 -41.02
CA ASN A 13 1.31 18.64 -40.90
C ASN A 13 0.80 17.82 -39.69
N ALA A 14 1.37 16.65 -39.42
CA ALA A 14 0.99 15.87 -38.25
C ALA A 14 1.33 16.60 -36.93
N ILE A 15 2.46 17.32 -36.87
CA ILE A 15 2.85 18.14 -35.71
C ILE A 15 1.91 19.33 -35.55
N SER A 16 1.58 20.04 -36.62
CA SER A 16 0.77 21.28 -36.56
C SER A 16 -0.68 21.05 -36.14
N ALA A 17 -1.19 19.82 -36.26
CA ALA A 17 -2.50 19.45 -35.74
C ALA A 17 -2.61 19.55 -34.20
N TYR A 18 -1.50 19.42 -33.47
CA TYR A 18 -1.51 19.42 -31.99
C TYR A 18 -1.63 20.80 -31.32
N PRO A 19 -0.94 21.87 -31.76
CA PRO A 19 -1.09 23.18 -31.15
C PRO A 19 -2.35 23.94 -31.63
N MET A 20 -2.97 23.54 -32.74
CA MET A 20 -4.03 24.32 -33.38
C MET A 20 -5.32 23.50 -33.57
N ILE A 21 -6.31 23.73 -32.71
CA ILE A 21 -7.61 23.03 -32.73
C ILE A 21 -8.29 23.06 -34.11
N PHE A 22 -8.33 24.22 -34.76
CA PHE A 22 -8.96 24.37 -36.07
C PHE A 22 -8.21 23.64 -37.19
N VAL A 23 -6.87 23.56 -37.09
CA VAL A 23 -6.05 22.81 -38.04
C VAL A 23 -6.31 21.31 -37.91
N SER A 24 -6.45 20.80 -36.68
CA SER A 24 -6.80 19.39 -36.44
C SER A 24 -8.14 19.02 -37.08
N ILE A 25 -9.16 19.88 -36.96
CA ILE A 25 -10.49 19.68 -37.57
C ILE A 25 -10.38 19.68 -39.09
N LEU A 26 -9.73 20.69 -39.66
CA LEU A 26 -9.55 20.81 -41.10
C LEU A 26 -8.81 19.59 -41.69
N PHE A 27 -7.84 19.04 -40.97
CA PHE A 27 -7.08 17.86 -41.42
C PHE A 27 -7.89 16.57 -41.31
N VAL A 28 -8.78 16.44 -40.33
CA VAL A 28 -9.70 15.30 -40.22
C VAL A 28 -10.68 15.25 -41.39
N PHE A 29 -11.18 16.41 -41.83
CA PHE A 29 -12.18 16.51 -42.90
C PHE A 29 -11.61 16.78 -44.30
N SER A 30 -10.30 16.96 -44.42
CA SER A 30 -9.64 17.18 -45.71
C SER A 30 -9.79 15.96 -46.62
N LYS A 31 -10.34 16.19 -47.81
CA LYS A 31 -10.39 15.25 -48.94
C LYS A 31 -9.57 15.83 -50.10
N ASN A 32 -8.98 14.96 -50.93
CA ASN A 32 -8.26 15.34 -52.15
C ASN A 32 -6.93 16.10 -51.93
N ASN A 33 -6.27 15.95 -50.77
CA ASN A 33 -4.94 16.49 -50.53
C ASN A 33 -3.95 15.39 -50.14
N LYS A 34 -3.01 15.11 -51.05
CA LYS A 34 -1.98 14.06 -50.87
C LYS A 34 -1.09 14.22 -49.63
N TYR A 35 -1.04 15.40 -49.03
CA TYR A 35 -0.26 15.69 -47.82
C TYR A 35 -1.10 15.70 -46.54
N LEU A 36 -2.40 15.38 -46.60
CA LEU A 36 -3.32 15.36 -45.44
C LEU A 36 -4.17 14.09 -45.40
N GLU A 37 -4.34 13.42 -46.55
CA GLU A 37 -5.23 12.28 -46.70
C GLU A 37 -4.67 10.96 -46.15
N GLY A 38 -3.36 10.92 -45.89
CA GLY A 38 -2.68 9.74 -45.36
C GLY A 38 -3.17 9.33 -43.97
N SER A 39 -3.21 8.01 -43.73
CA SER A 39 -3.64 7.41 -42.45
C SER A 39 -2.86 7.93 -41.25
N PHE A 40 -1.56 8.18 -41.41
CA PHE A 40 -0.69 8.77 -40.39
C PHE A 40 -1.21 10.13 -39.91
N ILE A 41 -1.43 11.09 -40.82
CA ILE A 41 -1.88 12.44 -40.47
C ILE A 41 -3.30 12.41 -39.91
N LYS A 42 -4.19 11.62 -40.52
CA LYS A 42 -5.57 11.47 -40.03
C LYS A 42 -5.62 10.91 -38.61
N ASN A 43 -4.73 9.99 -38.24
CA ASN A 43 -4.67 9.47 -36.88
C ASN A 43 -4.20 10.53 -35.89
N HIS A 44 -3.14 11.27 -36.21
CA HIS A 44 -2.65 12.38 -35.38
C HIS A 44 -3.67 13.53 -35.26
N ALA A 45 -4.33 13.89 -36.36
CA ALA A 45 -5.35 14.94 -36.38
C ALA A 45 -6.60 14.55 -35.57
N LYS A 46 -7.07 13.30 -35.68
CA LYS A 46 -8.16 12.78 -34.83
C LYS A 46 -7.77 12.77 -33.35
N ALA A 47 -6.55 12.34 -33.04
CA ALA A 47 -6.06 12.32 -31.67
C ALA A 47 -5.97 13.73 -31.09
N ALA A 48 -5.36 14.66 -31.81
CA ALA A 48 -5.30 16.07 -31.42
C ALA A 48 -6.70 16.65 -31.20
N PHE A 49 -7.63 16.42 -32.13
CA PHE A 49 -9.01 16.91 -32.00
C PHE A 49 -9.71 16.41 -30.73
N ILE A 50 -9.63 15.12 -30.42
CA ILE A 50 -10.23 14.55 -29.21
C ILE A 50 -9.59 15.13 -27.93
N ILE A 51 -8.28 15.36 -27.93
CA ILE A 51 -7.60 15.98 -26.78
C ILE A 51 -8.12 17.41 -26.56
N HIS A 52 -8.31 18.19 -27.63
CA HIS A 52 -8.91 19.52 -27.55
C HIS A 52 -10.38 19.50 -27.12
N LEU A 53 -11.17 18.50 -27.53
CA LEU A 53 -12.51 18.28 -26.96
C LEU A 53 -12.43 18.00 -25.46
N GLY A 54 -11.40 17.30 -24.99
CA GLY A 54 -11.12 17.13 -23.56
C GLY A 54 -10.85 18.45 -22.84
N PHE A 55 -10.09 19.37 -23.46
CA PHE A 55 -9.88 20.73 -22.94
C PHE A 55 -11.21 21.50 -22.85
N LEU A 56 -12.01 21.49 -23.92
CA LEU A 56 -13.30 22.16 -23.96
C LEU A 56 -14.28 21.60 -22.90
N PHE A 57 -14.35 20.27 -22.77
CA PHE A 57 -15.17 19.61 -21.77
C PHE A 57 -14.73 19.95 -20.35
N THR A 58 -13.42 19.96 -20.09
CA THR A 58 -12.84 20.35 -18.80
C THR A 58 -13.21 21.80 -18.45
N TYR A 59 -13.10 22.70 -19.43
CA TYR A 59 -13.47 24.10 -19.27
C TYR A 59 -14.96 24.26 -18.96
N ILE A 60 -15.85 23.70 -19.78
CA ILE A 60 -17.31 23.82 -19.58
C ILE A 60 -17.71 23.25 -18.21
N THR A 61 -17.21 22.06 -17.86
CA THR A 61 -17.64 21.35 -16.65
C THR A 61 -17.10 21.99 -15.38
N PHE A 62 -15.81 22.27 -15.31
CA PHE A 62 -15.16 22.68 -14.05
C PHE A 62 -14.91 24.18 -13.96
N VAL A 63 -14.64 24.87 -15.07
CA VAL A 63 -14.38 26.31 -15.08
C VAL A 63 -15.69 27.09 -15.22
N SER A 64 -16.48 26.81 -16.25
CA SER A 64 -17.72 27.55 -16.54
C SER A 64 -18.86 27.18 -15.60
N ASN A 65 -19.17 25.88 -15.47
CA ASN A 65 -20.27 25.41 -14.61
C ASN A 65 -19.87 25.29 -13.13
N GLY A 66 -18.57 25.42 -12.82
CA GLY A 66 -18.08 25.36 -11.46
C GLY A 66 -18.42 24.06 -10.74
N LEU A 67 -18.46 22.91 -11.45
CA LEU A 67 -18.75 21.62 -10.82
C LEU A 67 -17.73 21.35 -9.70
N PHE A 68 -18.20 21.17 -8.46
CA PHE A 68 -17.41 21.06 -7.24
C PHE A 68 -16.77 22.37 -6.70
N SER A 69 -17.21 23.54 -7.18
CA SER A 69 -16.75 24.85 -6.67
C SER A 69 -17.06 25.07 -5.19
N SER A 70 -18.07 24.40 -4.64
CA SER A 70 -18.44 24.45 -3.22
C SER A 70 -17.39 23.85 -2.28
N PHE A 71 -16.44 23.06 -2.79
CA PHE A 71 -15.39 22.44 -1.99
C PHE A 71 -14.11 23.28 -2.09
N VAL A 72 -13.71 23.94 -1.00
CA VAL A 72 -12.54 24.82 -0.99
C VAL A 72 -11.42 24.22 -0.12
N PHE A 73 -10.20 24.22 -0.64
CA PHE A 73 -8.98 23.72 0.00
C PHE A 73 -7.93 24.84 0.06
N GLN A 74 -7.57 25.29 1.27
CA GLN A 74 -6.57 26.36 1.46
C GLN A 74 -6.83 27.62 0.59
N GLY A 75 -8.10 28.00 0.46
CA GLY A 75 -8.51 29.15 -0.36
C GLY A 75 -8.66 28.86 -1.87
N ILE A 76 -8.37 27.65 -2.34
CA ILE A 76 -8.52 27.24 -3.74
C ILE A 76 -9.69 26.28 -3.88
N ALA A 77 -10.64 26.59 -4.75
CA ALA A 77 -11.79 25.72 -5.03
C ALA A 77 -11.39 24.43 -5.77
N LEU A 78 -12.05 23.31 -5.45
CA LEU A 78 -11.74 21.97 -5.97
C LEU A 78 -11.91 21.89 -7.48
N ASN A 79 -12.92 22.57 -8.02
CA ASN A 79 -13.11 22.69 -9.47
C ASN A 79 -11.88 23.30 -10.13
N THR A 80 -11.24 24.29 -9.50
CA THR A 80 -9.99 24.92 -9.98
C THR A 80 -8.82 23.95 -9.93
N ILE A 81 -8.67 23.18 -8.85
CA ILE A 81 -7.61 22.17 -8.72
C ILE A 81 -7.77 21.06 -9.76
N ILE A 82 -8.99 20.55 -9.95
CA ILE A 82 -9.32 19.52 -10.93
C ILE A 82 -9.08 20.04 -12.35
N ALA A 83 -9.58 21.23 -12.66
CA ALA A 83 -9.40 21.85 -13.98
C ALA A 83 -7.91 22.04 -14.30
N ALA A 84 -7.12 22.59 -13.37
CA ALA A 84 -5.68 22.77 -13.55
C ALA A 84 -4.95 21.43 -13.79
N SER A 85 -5.29 20.41 -13.01
CA SER A 85 -4.69 19.07 -13.15
C SER A 85 -5.03 18.42 -14.49
N LEU A 86 -6.29 18.51 -14.93
CA LEU A 86 -6.74 17.99 -16.21
C LEU A 86 -6.12 18.76 -17.38
N PHE A 87 -6.02 20.09 -17.31
CA PHE A 87 -5.34 20.89 -18.33
C PHE A 87 -3.86 20.56 -18.45
N LEU A 88 -3.15 20.40 -17.33
CA LEU A 88 -1.74 19.97 -17.33
C LEU A 88 -1.57 18.58 -17.94
N PHE A 89 -2.46 17.63 -17.58
CA PHE A 89 -2.44 16.29 -18.16
C PHE A 89 -2.69 16.31 -19.67
N LEU A 90 -3.75 16.98 -20.13
CA LEU A 90 -4.09 17.09 -21.55
C LEU A 90 -3.00 17.83 -22.34
N LEU A 91 -2.34 18.83 -21.75
CA LEU A 91 -1.19 19.51 -22.34
C LEU A 91 -0.01 18.57 -22.51
N GLY A 92 0.30 17.75 -21.49
CA GLY A 92 1.32 16.71 -21.57
C GLY A 92 1.02 15.70 -22.68
N VAL A 93 -0.24 15.30 -22.84
CA VAL A 93 -0.67 14.41 -23.91
C VAL A 93 -0.55 15.06 -25.30
N LEU A 94 -0.87 16.35 -25.46
CA LEU A 94 -0.65 17.10 -26.71
C LEU A 94 0.84 17.10 -27.10
N ILE A 95 1.72 17.43 -26.14
CA ILE A 95 3.17 17.48 -26.36
C ILE A 95 3.70 16.09 -26.74
N PHE A 96 3.23 15.04 -26.06
CA PHE A 96 3.62 13.66 -26.36
C PHE A 96 3.17 13.22 -27.76
N GLY A 97 1.94 13.57 -28.17
CA GLY A 97 1.45 13.31 -29.51
C GLY A 97 2.26 14.03 -30.60
N ALA A 98 2.61 15.30 -30.37
CA ALA A 98 3.48 16.07 -31.26
C ALA A 98 4.90 15.47 -31.36
N TYR A 99 5.45 14.99 -30.24
CA TYR A 99 6.73 14.28 -30.21
C TYR A 99 6.69 12.99 -31.05
N LYS A 100 5.63 12.18 -30.92
CA LYS A 100 5.44 10.99 -31.77
C LYS A 100 5.34 11.34 -33.25
N ALA A 101 4.56 12.38 -33.58
CA ALA A 101 4.43 12.87 -34.95
C ALA A 101 5.79 13.27 -35.55
N LYS A 102 6.62 14.01 -34.79
CA LYS A 102 7.99 14.39 -35.19
C LYS A 102 8.87 13.19 -35.52
N ASN A 103 8.72 12.09 -34.78
CA ASN A 103 9.49 10.86 -34.98
C ASN A 103 8.86 9.91 -36.02
N GLY A 104 7.78 10.31 -36.69
CA GLY A 104 7.08 9.48 -37.67
C GLY A 104 6.36 8.27 -37.07
N LEU A 105 6.10 8.29 -35.76
CA LEU A 105 5.42 7.20 -35.05
C LEU A 105 3.92 7.47 -34.98
N PRO A 106 3.05 6.47 -35.25
CA PRO A 106 1.62 6.63 -35.10
C PRO A 106 1.26 6.88 -33.63
N PHE A 107 0.12 7.54 -33.42
CA PHE A 107 -0.43 7.77 -32.09
C PHE A 107 -1.93 7.51 -32.08
N HIS A 108 -2.34 6.60 -31.20
CA HIS A 108 -3.74 6.36 -30.87
C HIS A 108 -3.98 6.73 -29.41
N ILE A 109 -5.07 7.44 -29.11
CA ILE A 109 -5.42 7.81 -27.73
C ILE A 109 -5.55 6.59 -26.81
N GLY A 110 -6.00 5.45 -27.36
CA GLY A 110 -6.05 4.17 -26.65
C GLY A 110 -4.69 3.66 -26.16
N GLU A 111 -3.57 4.12 -26.72
CA GLU A 111 -2.23 3.76 -26.23
C GLU A 111 -1.87 4.45 -24.90
N ILE A 112 -2.46 5.62 -24.62
CA ILE A 112 -2.30 6.33 -23.33
C ILE A 112 -2.98 5.53 -22.22
N VAL A 113 -4.09 4.87 -22.58
CA VAL A 113 -4.88 3.98 -21.70
C VAL A 113 -4.65 2.53 -22.14
N ASN A 114 -3.39 2.14 -22.34
CA ASN A 114 -3.06 0.72 -22.42
C ASN A 114 -3.14 0.15 -21.00
N ILE A 115 -4.34 -0.26 -20.59
CA ILE A 115 -4.53 -1.16 -19.45
C ILE A 115 -3.78 -2.44 -19.82
N THR A 116 -2.56 -2.53 -19.31
CA THR A 116 -1.57 -3.53 -19.61
C THR A 116 -2.11 -4.92 -19.25
N LYS A 117 -2.12 -5.81 -20.25
CA LYS A 117 -2.43 -7.26 -20.19
C LYS A 117 -3.72 -7.62 -19.43
N LYS A 118 -4.77 -7.95 -20.19
CA LYS A 118 -5.77 -8.91 -19.73
C LYS A 118 -5.06 -10.23 -19.45
N GLU A 119 -4.70 -10.49 -18.20
CA GLU A 119 -4.36 -11.84 -17.78
C GLU A 119 -5.67 -12.64 -17.83
N LYS A 120 -5.83 -13.49 -18.86
CA LYS A 120 -6.73 -14.64 -18.71
C LYS A 120 -6.21 -15.38 -17.49
N ILE A 121 -7.02 -15.42 -16.43
CA ILE A 121 -6.62 -16.03 -15.17
C ILE A 121 -6.60 -17.54 -15.43
N VAL A 122 -5.45 -18.01 -15.92
CA VAL A 122 -5.15 -19.44 -16.01
C VAL A 122 -5.26 -19.97 -14.59
N SER A 123 -5.99 -21.08 -14.47
CA SER A 123 -6.24 -21.86 -13.26
C SER A 123 -5.21 -21.58 -12.17
N LEU A 124 -5.70 -20.97 -11.09
CA LEU A 124 -4.97 -20.75 -9.85
C LEU A 124 -4.31 -22.08 -9.46
N ASN A 125 -2.98 -22.11 -9.47
CA ASN A 125 -2.23 -23.25 -8.95
C ASN A 125 -2.68 -23.53 -7.51
N GLY A 126 -3.46 -24.59 -7.32
CA GLY A 126 -3.63 -25.29 -6.05
C GLY A 126 -4.85 -24.94 -5.19
N ASP A 127 -5.04 -23.69 -4.77
CA ASP A 127 -5.76 -23.49 -3.49
C ASP A 127 -7.05 -22.66 -3.53
N ILE A 128 -7.41 -22.06 -4.67
CA ILE A 128 -8.67 -21.33 -4.82
C ILE A 128 -9.34 -21.81 -6.11
N THR A 129 -10.33 -22.66 -5.96
CA THR A 129 -11.28 -22.98 -7.02
C THR A 129 -11.90 -21.68 -7.52
N PHE A 130 -12.05 -21.53 -8.84
CA PHE A 130 -12.69 -20.36 -9.47
C PHE A 130 -14.23 -20.33 -9.27
N ASP A 131 -14.67 -20.83 -8.12
CA ASP A 131 -16.03 -20.76 -7.64
C ASP A 131 -16.37 -19.34 -7.16
N GLU A 132 -17.64 -19.10 -6.85
CA GLU A 132 -18.11 -17.79 -6.39
C GLU A 132 -17.38 -17.32 -5.12
N LYS A 133 -16.96 -18.25 -4.26
CA LYS A 133 -16.23 -17.96 -3.03
C LYS A 133 -14.81 -17.46 -3.33
N GLY A 134 -14.14 -18.01 -4.34
CA GLY A 134 -12.86 -17.53 -4.85
C GLY A 134 -12.97 -16.11 -5.41
N LYS A 135 -13.98 -15.85 -6.25
CA LYS A 135 -14.25 -14.51 -6.81
C LYS A 135 -14.52 -13.48 -5.70
N LEU A 136 -15.34 -13.84 -4.71
CA LEU A 136 -15.62 -12.98 -3.56
C LEU A 136 -14.36 -12.69 -2.74
N THR A 137 -13.51 -13.70 -2.51
CA THR A 137 -12.24 -13.53 -1.79
C THR A 137 -11.32 -12.53 -2.48
N ILE A 138 -11.29 -12.55 -3.81
CA ILE A 138 -10.53 -11.60 -4.62
C ILE A 138 -11.10 -10.18 -4.44
N ILE A 139 -12.41 -9.97 -4.55
CA ILE A 139 -13.00 -8.64 -4.32
C ILE A 139 -12.71 -8.13 -2.90
N LEU A 140 -12.85 -9.00 -1.89
CA LEU A 140 -12.55 -8.66 -0.50
C LEU A 140 -11.09 -8.25 -0.28
N SER A 141 -10.17 -8.70 -1.14
CA SER A 141 -8.77 -8.25 -1.08
C SER A 141 -8.58 -6.78 -1.48
N TYR A 142 -9.55 -6.19 -2.19
CA TYR A 142 -9.61 -4.76 -2.50
C TYR A 142 -10.37 -3.94 -1.45
N VAL A 143 -10.95 -4.54 -0.41
CA VAL A 143 -11.64 -3.79 0.64
C VAL A 143 -10.62 -3.37 1.71
N PRO A 144 -10.53 -2.08 2.11
CA PRO A 144 -9.62 -1.62 3.15
C PRO A 144 -9.69 -2.48 4.42
N PHE A 145 -8.54 -2.73 5.05
CA PHE A 145 -8.37 -3.58 6.25
C PHE A 145 -8.68 -5.08 6.03
N ILE A 146 -9.76 -5.44 5.32
CA ILE A 146 -10.05 -6.83 4.91
C ILE A 146 -8.95 -7.35 3.97
N GLY A 147 -8.46 -6.49 3.07
CA GLY A 147 -7.31 -6.78 2.23
C GLY A 147 -6.10 -7.23 3.04
N PHE A 148 -5.75 -6.51 4.11
CA PHE A 148 -4.63 -6.86 4.99
C PHE A 148 -4.81 -8.21 5.67
N LEU A 149 -6.04 -8.54 6.08
CA LEU A 149 -6.37 -9.86 6.61
C LEU A 149 -6.18 -10.95 5.56
N ASN A 150 -6.68 -10.73 4.33
CA ASN A 150 -6.56 -11.66 3.22
C ASN A 150 -5.12 -11.84 2.75
N PHE A 151 -4.30 -10.79 2.78
CA PHE A 151 -2.88 -10.88 2.44
C PHE A 151 -2.11 -11.79 3.41
N ALA A 152 -2.38 -11.69 4.71
CA ALA A 152 -1.79 -12.59 5.70
C ALA A 152 -2.34 -14.02 5.58
N LYS A 153 -3.64 -14.17 5.33
CA LYS A 153 -4.30 -15.47 5.23
C LYS A 153 -3.93 -16.25 3.96
N TYR A 154 -3.82 -15.58 2.81
CA TYR A 154 -3.58 -16.17 1.49
C TYR A 154 -2.22 -15.75 0.93
N LYS A 155 -1.15 -15.99 1.72
CA LYS A 155 0.23 -15.60 1.37
C LYS A 155 0.72 -16.18 0.03
N ASN A 156 0.24 -17.36 -0.34
CA ASN A 156 0.69 -18.08 -1.54
C ASN A 156 -0.04 -17.67 -2.83
N SER A 157 -1.13 -16.90 -2.76
CA SER A 157 -1.89 -16.50 -3.95
C SER A 157 -1.36 -15.20 -4.53
N SER A 158 -0.63 -15.26 -5.64
CA SER A 158 -0.09 -14.07 -6.32
C SER A 158 -1.17 -13.04 -6.68
N THR A 159 -2.36 -13.49 -7.07
CA THR A 159 -3.52 -12.63 -7.37
C THR A 159 -3.97 -11.84 -6.15
N ILE A 160 -4.26 -12.51 -5.02
CA ILE A 160 -4.69 -11.83 -3.79
C ILE A 160 -3.59 -10.92 -3.25
N GLN A 161 -2.33 -11.35 -3.34
CA GLN A 161 -1.19 -10.53 -2.95
C GLN A 161 -1.16 -9.24 -3.77
N ASN A 162 -1.27 -9.33 -5.10
CA ASN A 162 -1.25 -8.16 -5.99
C ASN A 162 -2.44 -7.22 -5.77
N SER A 163 -3.66 -7.76 -5.65
CA SER A 163 -4.85 -6.97 -5.35
C SER A 163 -4.74 -6.23 -4.02
N THR A 164 -4.20 -6.90 -2.99
CA THR A 164 -3.99 -6.25 -1.68
C THR A 164 -2.88 -5.18 -1.73
N LYS A 165 -1.84 -5.33 -2.55
CA LYS A 165 -0.79 -4.29 -2.68
C LYS A 165 -1.40 -2.94 -3.10
N LEU A 166 -2.29 -2.95 -4.08
CA LEU A 166 -2.99 -1.75 -4.53
C LEU A 166 -3.88 -1.19 -3.42
N ASN A 167 -4.65 -2.06 -2.74
CA ASN A 167 -5.45 -1.67 -1.59
C ASN A 167 -4.62 -0.99 -0.49
N LEU A 168 -3.46 -1.55 -0.17
CA LEU A 168 -2.58 -1.04 0.88
C LEU A 168 -2.08 0.36 0.55
N ILE A 169 -1.65 0.60 -0.70
CA ILE A 169 -1.17 1.91 -1.14
C ILE A 169 -2.30 2.95 -1.03
N ILE A 170 -3.46 2.65 -1.62
CA ILE A 170 -4.59 3.59 -1.65
C ILE A 170 -5.14 3.84 -0.25
N THR A 171 -5.31 2.80 0.56
CA THR A 171 -5.77 2.93 1.94
C THR A 171 -4.78 3.76 2.78
N SER A 172 -3.47 3.56 2.58
CA SER A 172 -2.45 4.36 3.29
C SER A 172 -2.52 5.83 2.92
N ILE A 173 -2.67 6.16 1.63
CA ILE A 173 -2.83 7.54 1.16
C ILE A 173 -4.09 8.17 1.77
N ILE A 174 -5.22 7.47 1.73
CA ILE A 174 -6.48 7.96 2.31
C ILE A 174 -6.31 8.21 3.82
N MET A 175 -5.77 7.26 4.58
CA MET A 175 -5.54 7.43 6.02
C MET A 175 -4.63 8.64 6.32
N LEU A 176 -3.55 8.83 5.56
CA LEU A 176 -2.67 9.98 5.73
C LEU A 176 -3.41 11.30 5.48
N LEU A 177 -4.22 11.38 4.41
CA LEU A 177 -5.04 12.56 4.13
C LEU A 177 -5.97 12.89 5.29
N TYR A 178 -6.61 11.88 5.88
CA TYR A 178 -7.45 12.07 7.07
C TYR A 178 -6.66 12.54 8.30
N ILE A 179 -5.48 11.98 8.54
CA ILE A 179 -4.60 12.37 9.66
C ILE A 179 -4.15 13.82 9.53
N PHE A 180 -3.85 14.27 8.31
CA PHE A 180 -3.38 15.63 8.03
C PHE A 180 -4.52 16.65 7.77
N GLY A 181 -5.79 16.26 7.97
CA GLY A 181 -6.94 17.18 7.85
C GLY A 181 -7.47 17.40 6.44
N TYR A 182 -7.01 16.63 5.45
CA TYR A 182 -7.49 16.66 4.06
C TYR A 182 -8.65 15.67 3.80
N ALA A 183 -9.62 15.62 4.71
CA ALA A 183 -10.70 14.64 4.68
C ALA A 183 -11.50 14.65 3.36
N ASN A 184 -11.74 15.82 2.77
CA ASN A 184 -12.47 15.95 1.49
C ASN A 184 -11.71 15.31 0.32
N LEU A 185 -10.38 15.45 0.25
CA LEU A 185 -9.56 14.80 -0.77
C LEU A 185 -9.50 13.28 -0.52
N GLY A 186 -9.41 12.88 0.76
CA GLY A 186 -9.53 11.48 1.17
C GLY A 186 -10.85 10.84 0.74
N ASN A 187 -11.97 11.57 0.89
CA ASN A 187 -13.30 11.15 0.46
C ASN A 187 -13.40 10.99 -1.05
N PHE A 188 -12.89 11.96 -1.80
CA PHE A 188 -12.87 11.90 -3.26
C PHE A 188 -12.06 10.70 -3.77
N LEU A 189 -10.85 10.49 -3.25
CA LEU A 189 -10.03 9.32 -3.58
C LEU A 189 -10.68 8.01 -3.15
N GLY A 190 -11.33 7.99 -1.98
CA GLY A 190 -12.10 6.84 -1.50
C GLY A 190 -13.25 6.48 -2.43
N LEU A 191 -14.00 7.46 -2.92
CA LEU A 191 -15.08 7.26 -3.88
C LEU A 191 -14.55 6.69 -5.21
N LEU A 192 -13.49 7.30 -5.78
CA LEU A 192 -12.85 6.78 -6.99
C LEU A 192 -12.39 5.33 -6.80
N TYR A 193 -11.83 5.02 -5.64
CA TYR A 193 -11.40 3.66 -5.33
C TYR A 193 -12.59 2.70 -5.23
N ILE A 194 -13.69 3.08 -4.58
CA ILE A 194 -14.90 2.25 -4.50
C ILE A 194 -15.46 1.97 -5.90
N ILE A 195 -15.56 2.99 -6.76
CA ILE A 195 -16.01 2.83 -8.15
C ILE A 195 -15.11 1.82 -8.89
N PHE A 196 -13.79 1.94 -8.72
CA PHE A 196 -12.83 1.01 -9.29
C PHE A 196 -13.01 -0.43 -8.78
N VAL A 197 -13.24 -0.63 -7.48
CA VAL A 197 -13.48 -1.97 -6.89
C VAL A 197 -14.78 -2.57 -7.41
N VAL A 198 -15.86 -1.77 -7.49
CA VAL A 198 -17.14 -2.19 -8.06
C VAL A 198 -16.95 -2.61 -9.52
N PHE A 199 -16.21 -1.83 -10.31
CA PHE A 199 -15.89 -2.15 -11.69
C PHE A 199 -15.14 -3.48 -11.83
N ILE A 200 -14.10 -3.70 -11.00
CA ILE A 200 -13.39 -5.00 -10.95
C ILE A 200 -14.36 -6.12 -10.62
N GLY A 201 -15.25 -5.91 -9.63
CA GLY A 201 -16.22 -6.90 -9.22
C GLY A 201 -17.17 -7.30 -10.35
N ILE A 202 -17.80 -6.31 -10.99
CA ILE A 202 -18.69 -6.56 -12.15
C ILE A 202 -17.94 -7.31 -13.25
N ASN A 203 -16.72 -6.89 -13.57
CA ASN A 203 -15.94 -7.56 -14.61
C ASN A 203 -15.60 -9.01 -14.22
N LEU A 204 -15.12 -9.26 -13.00
CA LEU A 204 -14.76 -10.60 -12.53
C LEU A 204 -15.96 -11.55 -12.50
N PHE A 205 -17.14 -11.07 -12.10
CA PHE A 205 -18.35 -11.88 -12.06
C PHE A 205 -18.94 -12.11 -13.46
N SER A 206 -18.89 -11.11 -14.34
CA SER A 206 -19.51 -11.19 -15.69
C SER A 206 -18.63 -11.89 -16.72
N THR A 207 -17.32 -11.62 -16.73
CA THR A 207 -16.39 -12.11 -17.77
C THR A 207 -15.39 -13.14 -17.24
N GLY A 208 -15.22 -13.24 -15.92
CA GLY A 208 -14.16 -14.06 -15.32
C GLY A 208 -12.77 -13.47 -15.46
N GLU A 209 -12.64 -12.25 -16.00
CA GLU A 209 -11.36 -11.56 -16.18
C GLU A 209 -11.07 -10.60 -15.01
N LEU A 210 -9.79 -10.47 -14.63
CA LEU A 210 -9.35 -9.53 -13.61
C LEU A 210 -8.35 -8.54 -14.21
N PHE A 211 -8.59 -7.26 -13.95
CA PHE A 211 -7.62 -6.22 -14.25
C PHE A 211 -6.52 -6.24 -13.19
N SER A 212 -5.32 -6.69 -13.55
CA SER A 212 -4.17 -6.69 -12.65
C SER A 212 -3.27 -5.48 -12.90
N ILE A 213 -3.03 -4.68 -11.86
CA ILE A 213 -1.98 -3.66 -11.87
C ILE A 213 -0.72 -4.34 -11.32
N ASN A 214 0.30 -4.52 -12.17
CA ASN A 214 1.53 -5.17 -11.73
C ASN A 214 2.39 -4.21 -10.89
N ILE A 215 2.30 -4.34 -9.57
CA ILE A 215 3.19 -3.66 -8.62
C ILE A 215 4.39 -4.59 -8.37
N THR A 216 5.52 -4.27 -9.00
CA THR A 216 6.72 -5.11 -9.11
C THR A 216 7.22 -5.66 -7.78
N LYS A 217 7.23 -4.86 -6.71
CA LYS A 217 7.54 -5.36 -5.37
C LYS A 217 6.98 -4.45 -4.27
N LEU A 218 6.24 -5.04 -3.34
CA LEU A 218 5.89 -4.41 -2.07
C LEU A 218 6.38 -5.33 -0.97
N TYR A 219 7.31 -4.84 -0.15
CA TYR A 219 7.85 -5.62 0.97
C TYR A 219 6.78 -5.83 2.04
N SER A 220 6.61 -7.08 2.47
CA SER A 220 5.85 -7.45 3.66
C SER A 220 6.47 -6.85 4.93
N PRO A 221 5.70 -6.69 6.02
CA PRO A 221 6.22 -6.29 7.32
C PRO A 221 7.44 -7.11 7.78
N GLU A 222 7.43 -8.42 7.52
CA GLU A 222 8.53 -9.33 7.84
C GLU A 222 9.79 -9.00 7.04
N GLU A 223 9.65 -8.81 5.72
CA GLU A 223 10.79 -8.43 4.87
C GLU A 223 11.35 -7.06 5.23
N LYS A 224 10.48 -6.08 5.51
CA LYS A 224 10.89 -4.74 5.96
C LYS A 224 11.71 -4.82 7.25
N HIS A 225 11.29 -5.68 8.18
CA HIS A 225 11.98 -5.90 9.44
C HIS A 225 13.33 -6.60 9.28
N SER A 226 13.39 -7.67 8.47
CA SER A 226 14.65 -8.33 8.15
C SER A 226 15.64 -7.37 7.48
N LEU A 227 15.16 -6.52 6.58
CA LEU A 227 15.97 -5.51 5.91
C LEU A 227 16.47 -4.44 6.89
N PHE A 228 15.62 -4.00 7.84
CA PHE A 228 16.02 -3.08 8.90
C PHE A 228 17.09 -3.66 9.83
N ILE A 229 16.93 -4.91 10.29
CA ILE A 229 17.94 -5.59 11.13
C ILE A 229 19.24 -5.81 10.36
N ALA A 230 19.14 -6.28 9.11
CA ALA A 230 20.29 -6.48 8.24
C ALA A 230 21.04 -5.16 8.01
N LEU A 231 20.33 -4.06 7.76
CA LEU A 231 20.91 -2.72 7.63
C LEU A 231 21.64 -2.30 8.91
N LYS A 232 21.03 -2.50 10.08
CA LYS A 232 21.68 -2.19 11.36
C LYS A 232 22.97 -3.00 11.56
N ARG A 233 22.97 -4.30 11.23
CA ARG A 233 24.16 -5.17 11.29
C ARG A 233 25.22 -4.75 10.29
N TYR A 234 24.81 -4.44 9.06
CA TYR A 234 25.69 -3.96 8.00
C TYR A 234 26.37 -2.65 8.38
N LEU A 235 25.60 -1.66 8.87
CA LEU A 235 26.15 -0.38 9.36
C LEU A 235 27.12 -0.60 10.52
N ARG A 236 26.81 -1.48 11.47
CA ARG A 236 27.75 -1.82 12.54
C ARG A 236 29.05 -2.41 11.96
N SER A 237 28.94 -3.37 11.04
CA SER A 237 30.08 -3.99 10.38
C SER A 237 30.91 -2.98 9.59
N TYR A 238 30.29 -1.98 8.97
CA TYR A 238 30.97 -0.90 8.27
C TYR A 238 31.89 -0.10 9.19
N PHE A 239 31.48 0.15 10.43
CA PHE A 239 32.29 0.89 11.40
C PHE A 239 33.30 0.02 12.17
N THR A 240 33.15 -1.31 12.18
CA THR A 240 33.96 -2.19 13.05
C THR A 240 34.82 -3.22 12.33
N SER A 241 34.55 -3.53 11.06
CA SER A 241 35.23 -4.62 10.33
C SER A 241 36.20 -4.08 9.28
N SER A 242 37.34 -4.76 9.11
CA SER A 242 38.30 -4.50 8.03
C SER A 242 37.83 -4.99 6.65
N SER A 243 36.82 -5.88 6.62
CA SER A 243 36.20 -6.36 5.38
C SER A 243 34.68 -6.26 5.45
N LEU A 244 34.07 -5.76 4.36
CA LEU A 244 32.65 -5.49 4.27
C LEU A 244 31.96 -6.56 3.44
N ASN A 245 31.15 -7.39 4.09
CA ASN A 245 30.29 -8.35 3.40
C ASN A 245 29.11 -7.62 2.73
N SER A 246 28.57 -8.20 1.64
CA SER A 246 27.39 -7.64 0.97
C SER A 246 26.15 -7.68 1.86
N ILE A 247 25.29 -6.67 1.76
CA ILE A 247 24.05 -6.57 2.55
C ILE A 247 23.13 -7.80 2.37
N SER A 248 23.18 -8.44 1.20
CA SER A 248 22.43 -9.67 0.90
C SER A 248 22.80 -10.84 1.83
N ILE A 249 24.05 -10.92 2.29
CA ILE A 249 24.49 -11.97 3.24
C ILE A 249 23.78 -11.75 4.57
N PHE A 250 23.80 -10.53 5.09
CA PHE A 250 23.12 -10.18 6.34
C PHE A 250 21.60 -10.40 6.27
N ILE A 251 20.97 -10.09 5.13
CA ILE A 251 19.54 -10.37 4.92
C ILE A 251 19.26 -11.88 5.00
N LYS A 252 20.10 -12.70 4.36
CA LYS A 252 19.95 -14.16 4.37
C LYS A 252 20.11 -14.72 5.78
N GLU A 253 21.16 -14.33 6.50
CA GLU A 253 21.39 -14.76 7.89
C GLU A 253 20.23 -14.42 8.82
N VAL A 254 19.72 -13.19 8.75
CA VAL A 254 18.59 -12.75 9.57
C VAL A 254 17.34 -13.59 9.26
N THR A 255 17.05 -13.80 7.98
CA THR A 255 15.88 -14.56 7.54
C THR A 255 15.95 -16.03 7.96
N GLU A 256 17.12 -16.67 7.82
CA GLU A 256 17.32 -18.07 8.23
C GLU A 256 17.21 -18.23 9.75
N THR A 257 17.81 -17.32 10.52
CA THR A 257 17.74 -17.33 12.00
C THR A 257 16.29 -17.22 12.46
N GLN A 258 15.53 -16.25 11.91
CA GLN A 258 14.12 -16.06 12.23
C GLN A 258 13.28 -17.29 11.89
N LYS A 259 13.52 -17.92 10.73
CA LYS A 259 12.82 -19.13 10.31
C LYS A 259 13.08 -20.31 11.25
N GLN A 260 14.33 -20.51 11.67
CA GLN A 260 14.69 -21.57 12.61
C GLN A 260 14.04 -21.36 13.99
N GLU A 261 14.05 -20.13 14.51
CA GLU A 261 13.36 -19.80 15.75
C GLU A 261 11.85 -20.04 15.66
N GLU A 262 11.24 -19.65 14.55
CA GLU A 262 9.81 -19.81 14.33
C GLU A 262 9.41 -21.29 14.36
N VAL A 263 10.11 -22.15 13.62
CA VAL A 263 9.86 -23.61 13.61
C VAL A 263 10.00 -24.21 15.00
N LYS A 264 11.02 -23.80 15.76
CA LYS A 264 11.22 -24.26 17.15
C LYS A 264 10.06 -23.83 18.05
N ASN A 265 9.60 -22.59 17.93
CA ASN A 265 8.51 -22.04 18.72
C ASN A 265 7.15 -22.62 18.33
N GLU A 266 6.89 -22.88 17.04
CA GLU A 266 5.63 -23.50 16.61
C GLU A 266 5.44 -24.88 17.21
N LYS A 267 6.49 -25.71 17.19
CA LYS A 267 6.46 -27.05 17.81
C LYS A 267 6.14 -26.99 19.30
N SER A 268 6.73 -26.03 20.04
CA SER A 268 6.50 -25.91 21.48
C SER A 268 5.09 -25.38 21.81
N LEU A 269 4.56 -24.47 21.01
CA LEU A 269 3.22 -23.90 21.21
C LEU A 269 2.11 -24.87 20.81
N ALA A 270 2.32 -25.70 19.78
CA ALA A 270 1.32 -26.66 19.31
C ALA A 270 0.89 -27.65 20.41
N ALA A 271 1.80 -27.96 21.35
CA ALA A 271 1.57 -28.82 22.50
C ALA A 271 0.76 -28.16 23.64
N LEU A 272 0.54 -26.84 23.62
CA LEU A 272 -0.20 -26.14 24.67
C LEU A 272 -1.71 -26.26 24.48
N LYS A 273 -2.49 -25.95 25.53
CA LYS A 273 -3.95 -25.91 25.43
C LYS A 273 -4.42 -24.71 24.59
N ASP A 274 -5.53 -24.91 23.89
CA ASP A 274 -6.22 -23.82 23.19
C ASP A 274 -6.89 -22.87 24.20
N THR A 275 -7.17 -21.63 23.78
CA THR A 275 -7.96 -20.68 24.56
C THR A 275 -9.46 -21.01 24.47
N LYS A 276 -10.17 -20.88 25.60
CA LYS A 276 -11.63 -20.98 25.63
C LYS A 276 -12.32 -19.72 25.07
N LEU A 277 -11.63 -18.58 25.12
CA LEU A 277 -12.15 -17.31 24.62
C LEU A 277 -11.99 -17.19 23.10
N PRO A 278 -12.88 -16.45 22.41
CA PRO A 278 -12.76 -16.21 20.98
C PRO A 278 -11.43 -15.55 20.63
N LYS A 279 -10.67 -16.21 19.75
CA LYS A 279 -9.29 -15.85 19.43
C LYS A 279 -9.16 -14.49 18.74
N THR A 280 -10.21 -14.06 18.03
CA THR A 280 -10.28 -12.74 17.39
C THR A 280 -10.16 -11.59 18.40
N LEU A 281 -10.61 -11.79 19.64
CA LEU A 281 -10.54 -10.79 20.70
C LEU A 281 -9.10 -10.47 21.13
N ILE A 282 -8.12 -11.31 20.79
CA ILE A 282 -6.70 -11.11 21.12
C ILE A 282 -6.16 -9.78 20.54
N TYR A 283 -6.64 -9.38 19.37
CA TYR A 283 -6.16 -8.19 18.67
C TYR A 283 -7.04 -6.96 18.89
N ILE A 284 -8.16 -7.06 19.61
CA ILE A 284 -9.03 -5.91 19.86
C ILE A 284 -8.49 -5.15 21.07
N PRO A 285 -8.07 -3.87 20.93
CA PRO A 285 -7.56 -3.08 22.05
C PRO A 285 -8.54 -3.03 23.23
N PHE A 286 -8.00 -3.03 24.44
CA PHE A 286 -8.73 -3.07 25.73
C PHE A 286 -9.47 -4.37 26.03
N ILE A 287 -10.17 -4.96 25.05
CA ILE A 287 -10.85 -6.25 25.24
C ILE A 287 -9.84 -7.38 25.45
N ASN A 288 -8.71 -7.31 24.75
CA ASN A 288 -7.66 -8.31 24.87
C ASN A 288 -7.03 -8.41 26.27
N ILE A 289 -7.24 -7.43 27.16
CA ILE A 289 -6.79 -7.42 28.57
C ILE A 289 -7.29 -8.67 29.31
N ILE A 290 -8.46 -9.21 28.93
CA ILE A 290 -9.00 -10.46 29.49
C ILE A 290 -8.02 -11.64 29.33
N PHE A 291 -7.17 -11.63 28.29
CA PHE A 291 -6.17 -12.68 28.08
C PHE A 291 -4.99 -12.63 29.06
N LEU A 292 -4.86 -11.58 29.90
CA LEU A 292 -3.81 -11.52 30.94
C LEU A 292 -3.96 -12.65 31.96
N PHE A 293 -5.19 -13.13 32.15
CA PHE A 293 -5.50 -14.22 33.08
C PHE A 293 -5.19 -15.60 32.49
N ILE A 294 -4.80 -15.69 31.21
CA ILE A 294 -4.48 -16.95 30.52
C ILE A 294 -2.96 -17.14 30.49
N LYS A 295 -2.43 -17.89 31.46
CA LYS A 295 -0.97 -18.06 31.65
C LYS A 295 -0.28 -18.90 30.57
N LYS A 296 -0.95 -19.89 29.95
CA LYS A 296 -0.36 -20.77 28.94
C LYS A 296 -1.38 -21.10 27.86
N SER A 297 -1.13 -20.65 26.63
CA SER A 297 -1.98 -20.90 25.47
C SER A 297 -1.14 -21.08 24.20
N LYS A 298 -1.66 -21.85 23.23
CA LYS A 298 -1.13 -21.93 21.87
C LYS A 298 -0.92 -20.54 21.24
N TYR A 299 -1.69 -19.54 21.67
CA TYR A 299 -1.71 -18.18 21.12
C TYR A 299 -0.82 -17.18 21.87
N SER A 300 0.14 -17.65 22.66
CA SER A 300 0.93 -16.77 23.54
C SER A 300 1.65 -15.62 22.82
N PHE A 301 2.16 -15.82 21.60
CA PHE A 301 2.79 -14.74 20.81
C PHE A 301 1.76 -13.73 20.29
N HIS A 302 0.61 -14.20 19.80
CA HIS A 302 -0.49 -13.31 19.40
C HIS A 302 -1.00 -12.47 20.57
N ILE A 303 -1.16 -13.08 21.74
CA ILE A 303 -1.56 -12.38 22.97
C ILE A 303 -0.57 -11.26 23.32
N LYS A 304 0.74 -11.54 23.25
CA LYS A 304 1.78 -10.52 23.44
C LYS A 304 1.70 -9.40 22.40
N ASN A 305 1.54 -9.73 21.12
CA ASN A 305 1.37 -8.72 20.06
C ASN A 305 0.14 -7.83 20.35
N GLY A 306 -0.99 -8.43 20.72
CA GLY A 306 -2.21 -7.73 21.10
C GLY A 306 -1.99 -6.74 22.24
N PHE A 307 -1.31 -7.14 23.31
CA PHE A 307 -1.02 -6.25 24.43
C PHE A 307 -0.16 -5.06 24.04
N ILE A 308 0.86 -5.26 23.21
CA ILE A 308 1.66 -4.13 22.72
C ILE A 308 0.83 -3.20 21.85
N ILE A 309 -0.03 -3.75 20.98
CA ILE A 309 -0.96 -2.93 20.19
C ILE A 309 -1.86 -2.10 21.11
N THR A 310 -2.35 -2.68 22.22
CA THR A 310 -3.19 -1.95 23.20
C THR A 310 -2.41 -0.88 23.94
N LEU A 311 -1.18 -1.17 24.34
CA LEU A 311 -0.29 -0.20 24.99
C LEU A 311 -0.02 0.98 24.05
N LEU A 312 0.39 0.70 22.81
CA LEU A 312 0.66 1.73 21.81
C LEU A 312 -0.61 2.54 21.48
N PHE A 313 -1.76 1.88 21.34
CA PHE A 313 -3.05 2.56 21.12
C PHE A 313 -3.39 3.50 22.28
N THR A 314 -3.21 3.04 23.52
CA THR A 314 -3.41 3.87 24.73
C THR A 314 -2.47 5.07 24.75
N LEU A 315 -1.18 4.86 24.44
CA LEU A 315 -0.20 5.95 24.35
C LEU A 315 -0.57 6.96 23.26
N THR A 316 -1.07 6.50 22.11
CA THR A 316 -1.56 7.38 21.04
C THR A 316 -2.77 8.19 21.50
N LEU A 317 -3.75 7.59 22.17
CA LEU A 317 -4.89 8.33 22.71
C LEU A 317 -4.48 9.38 23.75
N LEU A 318 -3.54 9.03 24.64
CA LEU A 318 -2.98 9.98 25.61
C LEU A 318 -2.24 11.12 24.91
N ALA A 319 -1.38 10.82 23.94
CA ALA A 319 -0.66 11.82 23.16
C ALA A 319 -1.63 12.75 22.40
N SER A 320 -2.74 12.21 21.88
CA SER A 320 -3.79 12.99 21.23
C SER A 320 -4.55 13.90 22.19
N LYS A 321 -4.78 13.46 23.45
CA LYS A 321 -5.36 14.32 24.48
C LYS A 321 -4.50 15.56 24.74
N PHE A 322 -3.18 15.43 24.66
CA PHE A 322 -2.22 16.53 24.80
C PHE A 322 -1.86 17.19 23.45
N GLN A 323 -2.61 16.92 22.39
CA GLN A 323 -2.43 17.50 21.05
C GLN A 323 -1.07 17.21 20.38
N PHE A 324 -0.25 16.28 20.90
CA PHE A 324 1.00 15.87 20.26
C PHE A 324 0.77 15.13 18.94
N ILE A 325 -0.35 14.43 18.82
CA ILE A 325 -0.69 13.60 17.67
C ILE A 325 -2.18 13.79 17.32
N PRO A 326 -2.58 13.95 16.05
CA PRO A 326 -3.99 14.03 15.67
C PRO A 326 -4.77 12.80 16.14
N TYR A 327 -5.97 12.99 16.72
CA TYR A 327 -6.83 11.90 17.20
C TYR A 327 -7.13 10.83 16.14
N HIS A 328 -7.28 11.26 14.88
CA HIS A 328 -7.48 10.39 13.71
C HIS A 328 -6.34 9.39 13.48
N SER A 329 -5.16 9.59 14.06
CA SER A 329 -4.02 8.68 13.95
C SER A 329 -4.28 7.31 14.56
N SER A 330 -5.28 7.20 15.44
CA SER A 330 -5.77 5.92 15.98
C SER A 330 -6.23 4.94 14.88
N ILE A 331 -6.63 5.42 13.71
CA ILE A 331 -7.03 4.57 12.57
C ILE A 331 -5.89 3.67 12.07
N LEU A 332 -4.63 4.09 12.24
CA LEU A 332 -3.46 3.33 11.80
C LEU A 332 -3.34 1.97 12.50
N PHE A 333 -3.93 1.81 13.69
CA PHE A 333 -3.92 0.55 14.42
C PHE A 333 -4.78 -0.53 13.78
N LEU A 334 -5.71 -0.18 12.88
CA LEU A 334 -6.46 -1.17 12.11
C LEU A 334 -5.55 -2.00 11.19
N ILE A 335 -4.38 -1.48 10.79
CA ILE A 335 -3.40 -2.22 9.99
C ILE A 335 -2.81 -3.42 10.78
N PRO A 336 -2.09 -3.22 11.91
CA PRO A 336 -1.53 -4.34 12.68
C PRO A 336 -2.62 -5.25 13.25
N ILE A 337 -3.81 -4.73 13.58
CA ILE A 337 -4.95 -5.56 14.02
C ILE A 337 -5.36 -6.52 12.89
N SER A 338 -5.64 -6.00 11.70
CA SER A 338 -6.10 -6.82 10.57
C SER A 338 -5.05 -7.83 10.12
N TYR A 339 -3.79 -7.41 10.07
CA TYR A 339 -2.66 -8.26 9.71
C TYR A 339 -2.45 -9.40 10.74
N GLY A 340 -2.54 -9.07 12.04
CA GLY A 340 -2.43 -10.06 13.12
C GLY A 340 -3.57 -11.07 13.13
N LEU A 341 -4.80 -10.63 12.87
CA LEU A 341 -5.97 -11.51 12.71
C LEU A 341 -5.82 -12.49 11.55
N GLY A 342 -5.21 -12.07 10.43
CA GLY A 342 -5.00 -12.93 9.27
C GLY A 342 -4.04 -14.10 9.54
N TYR A 343 -3.02 -13.91 10.40
CA TYR A 343 -2.08 -14.98 10.77
C TYR A 343 -2.55 -15.90 11.88
N LEU A 344 -3.63 -15.55 12.57
CA LEU A 344 -4.07 -16.21 13.79
C LEU A 344 -4.34 -17.72 13.59
N LYS A 345 -4.82 -18.13 12.42
CA LYS A 345 -5.05 -19.56 12.13
C LYS A 345 -3.83 -20.28 11.55
N ASN A 346 -2.93 -19.55 10.90
CA ASN A 346 -1.93 -20.14 10.01
C ASN A 346 -0.51 -20.16 10.62
N ARG A 347 -0.22 -19.34 11.64
CA ARG A 347 1.10 -19.24 12.29
C ARG A 347 0.98 -18.99 13.78
N LEU A 348 1.10 -20.03 14.61
CA LEU A 348 0.96 -19.90 16.07
C LEU A 348 2.10 -19.10 16.73
N ALA A 349 3.32 -19.23 16.19
CA ALA A 349 4.52 -18.56 16.71
C ALA A 349 4.75 -17.17 16.09
N TYR A 350 3.70 -16.54 15.57
CA TYR A 350 3.83 -15.28 14.86
C TYR A 350 4.27 -14.13 15.78
N LYS A 351 5.54 -13.74 15.66
CA LYS A 351 6.10 -12.51 16.24
C LYS A 351 5.85 -11.37 15.26
N MET A 352 4.89 -10.49 15.54
CA MET A 352 4.61 -9.38 14.63
C MET A 352 5.84 -8.45 14.58
N PRO A 353 6.38 -8.17 13.38
CA PRO A 353 7.59 -7.36 13.25
C PRO A 353 7.42 -5.97 13.86
N PHE A 354 8.49 -5.43 14.45
CA PHE A 354 8.53 -4.18 15.23
C PHE A 354 7.67 -4.17 16.52
N ILE A 355 6.44 -4.66 16.48
CA ILE A 355 5.57 -4.81 17.66
C ILE A 355 6.21 -5.74 18.70
N TYR A 356 6.74 -6.88 18.26
CA TYR A 356 7.39 -7.83 19.17
C TYR A 356 8.76 -7.32 19.67
N ASP A 357 9.45 -6.48 18.91
CA ASP A 357 10.70 -5.85 19.37
C ASP A 357 10.43 -4.85 20.50
N ILE A 358 9.33 -4.08 20.40
CA ILE A 358 8.86 -3.20 21.48
C ILE A 358 8.55 -4.03 22.73
N TYR A 359 7.86 -5.18 22.58
CA TYR A 359 7.68 -6.11 23.70
C TYR A 359 9.02 -6.52 24.32
N HIS A 360 10.00 -6.90 23.49
CA HIS A 360 11.30 -7.32 23.98
C HIS A 360 12.03 -6.20 24.74
N LEU A 361 12.02 -4.97 24.22
CA LEU A 361 12.60 -3.80 24.88
C LEU A 361 11.95 -3.50 26.23
N ILE A 362 10.61 -3.51 26.29
CA ILE A 362 9.86 -3.34 27.53
C ILE A 362 10.24 -4.45 28.53
N SER A 363 10.27 -5.70 28.08
CA SER A 363 10.61 -6.84 28.94
C SER A 363 12.03 -6.76 29.51
N LEU A 364 13.00 -6.28 28.72
CA LEU A 364 14.37 -6.05 29.18
C LEU A 364 14.43 -4.95 30.25
N GLY A 365 13.69 -3.85 30.06
CA GLY A 365 13.60 -2.77 31.05
C GLY A 365 13.01 -3.24 32.38
N PHE A 366 11.95 -4.06 32.34
CA PHE A 366 11.32 -4.63 33.54
C PHE A 366 12.17 -5.76 34.19
N LEU A 367 12.95 -6.52 33.41
CA LEU A 367 13.86 -7.54 33.94
C LEU A 367 15.11 -6.93 34.58
N ARG A 368 15.66 -5.83 34.01
CA ARG A 368 16.76 -5.06 34.63
C ARG A 368 16.35 -4.44 35.97
N THR A 369 15.10 -4.00 36.11
CA THR A 369 14.58 -3.51 37.41
C THR A 369 14.35 -4.65 38.41
N ARG A 370 13.97 -5.85 37.97
CA ARG A 370 13.94 -7.05 38.85
C ARG A 370 15.31 -7.54 39.29
N SER A 371 16.36 -7.40 38.48
CA SER A 371 17.73 -7.71 38.94
C SER A 371 18.23 -6.67 39.94
N PHE A 372 17.85 -5.39 39.81
CA PHE A 372 18.15 -4.35 40.80
C PHE A 372 17.43 -4.55 42.14
N ASN A 373 16.16 -4.99 42.13
CA ASN A 373 15.41 -5.27 43.36
C ASN A 373 15.85 -6.54 44.10
N LYS A 374 16.59 -7.45 43.44
CA LYS A 374 17.23 -8.58 44.12
C LYS A 374 18.52 -8.16 44.83
N THR A 375 19.30 -7.25 44.25
CA THR A 375 20.53 -6.76 44.89
C THR A 375 20.22 -5.85 46.10
N TYR A 376 19.20 -5.00 46.01
CA TYR A 376 18.83 -4.11 47.14
C TYR A 376 18.19 -4.84 48.35
N ASN A 377 17.50 -5.97 48.12
CA ASN A 377 16.96 -6.79 49.22
C ASN A 377 17.98 -7.78 49.79
N VAL A 378 19.09 -8.04 49.10
CA VAL A 378 20.22 -8.79 49.65
C VAL A 378 21.07 -7.86 50.53
N GLU A 379 21.37 -6.63 50.10
CA GLU A 379 22.10 -5.66 50.95
C GLU A 379 21.34 -5.26 52.22
N LYS A 380 20.02 -5.09 52.16
CA LYS A 380 19.22 -4.76 53.36
C LYS A 380 19.11 -5.91 54.37
N ASN A 381 19.24 -7.17 53.93
CA ASN A 381 19.26 -8.35 54.81
C ASN A 381 20.67 -8.71 55.31
N ILE A 382 21.74 -8.22 54.67
CA ILE A 382 23.11 -8.39 55.16
C ILE A 382 23.40 -7.39 56.29
N HIS A 383 22.87 -6.16 56.23
CA HIS A 383 23.09 -5.18 57.30
C HIS A 383 22.28 -5.42 58.58
N LEU A 384 21.23 -6.24 58.56
CA LEU A 384 20.45 -6.58 59.76
C LEU A 384 20.92 -7.84 60.49
N LYS A 385 21.95 -8.55 59.99
CA LYS A 385 22.47 -9.78 60.63
C LYS A 385 23.91 -9.69 61.16
N VAL A 386 24.57 -8.55 61.02
CA VAL A 386 25.97 -8.37 61.51
C VAL A 386 26.02 -7.70 62.89
N GLY A 387 24.88 -7.38 63.51
CA GLY A 387 24.81 -6.73 64.83
C GLY A 387 24.46 -7.64 66.02
N GLU A 388 24.07 -8.89 65.81
CA GLU A 388 23.58 -9.77 66.89
C GLU A 388 24.28 -11.13 66.91
N THR A 389 25.55 -11.15 67.32
CA THR A 389 26.25 -12.28 67.95
C THR A 389 27.70 -11.82 68.18
N LYS A 390 28.38 -11.92 69.33
CA LYS A 390 28.19 -12.33 70.73
C LYS A 390 29.39 -11.65 71.46
N LYS A 391 29.25 -11.09 72.66
CA LYS A 391 29.71 -11.69 73.93
C LYS A 391 30.87 -12.67 73.83
#